data_AF-A0A537PK66-F1
#
_entry.id   AF-A0A537PK66-F1
#
_cell.length_a   1.000
_cell.length_b   1.000
_cell.length_c   1.000
_cell.angle_alpha   90.00
_cell.angle_beta   90.00
_cell.angle_gamma   90.00
#
_symmetry.space_group_name_H-M   'P 1'
#
loop_
_entity.id
_entity.type
_entity.pdbx_description
1 polymer ?
#
loop_
_entity_poly.entity_id
_entity_poly.type
_entity_poly.pdbx_seq_one_letter_code
_entity_poly.pdbx_strand_id
1 'polypeptide(L)'
;MRQPRSIRFHLTLVFLFFFLLVVILGLFSISRLSNFNSLSEDIAELWLPNTRVLGDLNNFTSDFRAIEGSNLLSSEPSQITATEKEMEQLDRSIAQAERSYEQIRHDAAENELYAQFKERWNDYRKTVNQMLALSRTAMRKRRAPVLRLPIGRRFGSSVWRWRSQA
;
A
#
# COMPACT_ATOMS: atom_id res chain seq x y z
N MET A 1 57.63 -19.50 65.18
CA MET A 1 57.26 -20.68 64.36
C MET A 1 56.28 -20.25 63.28
N ARG A 2 56.72 -20.02 62.04
CA ARG A 2 55.86 -19.60 60.91
C ARG A 2 55.52 -20.84 60.08
N GLN A 3 54.26 -21.28 60.15
CA GLN A 3 53.73 -22.39 59.35
C GLN A 3 53.81 -22.01 57.86
N PRO A 4 54.41 -22.83 56.97
CA PRO A 4 54.37 -22.57 55.53
C PRO A 4 52.96 -22.88 55.03
N ARG A 5 52.09 -21.86 54.94
CA ARG A 5 50.76 -22.03 54.34
C ARG A 5 50.94 -22.50 52.91
N SER A 6 50.57 -23.76 52.70
CA SER A 6 50.94 -24.55 51.54
C SER A 6 50.60 -23.85 50.22
N ILE A 7 51.49 -23.96 49.24
CA ILE A 7 51.32 -23.51 47.84
C ILE A 7 49.95 -23.96 47.28
N ARG A 8 49.46 -25.13 47.72
CA ARG A 8 48.14 -25.69 47.41
C ARG A 8 46.99 -24.72 47.75
N PHE A 9 47.07 -24.02 48.89
CA PHE A 9 46.05 -23.03 49.29
C PHE A 9 46.00 -21.84 48.33
N HIS A 10 47.16 -21.36 47.86
CA HIS A 10 47.24 -20.26 46.90
C HIS A 10 46.67 -20.67 45.54
N LEU A 11 46.99 -21.87 45.06
CA LEU A 11 46.43 -22.42 43.82
C LEU A 11 44.91 -22.59 43.90
N THR A 12 44.39 -23.13 45.01
CA THR A 12 42.93 -23.28 45.21
C THR A 12 42.22 -21.92 45.21
N LEU A 13 42.82 -20.90 45.83
CA LEU A 13 42.22 -19.57 45.93
C LEU A 13 42.17 -18.85 44.58
N VAL A 14 43.24 -18.97 43.77
CA VAL A 14 43.26 -18.45 42.40
C VAL A 14 42.25 -19.20 41.52
N PHE A 15 42.17 -20.53 41.62
CA PHE A 15 41.21 -21.32 40.85
C PHE A 15 39.75 -20.97 41.21
N LEU A 16 39.45 -20.79 42.49
CA LEU A 16 38.13 -20.39 42.96
C LEU A 16 37.75 -18.99 42.45
N PHE A 17 38.71 -18.07 42.42
CA PHE A 17 38.52 -16.73 41.88
C PHE A 17 38.21 -16.75 40.37
N PHE A 18 38.98 -17.52 39.60
CA PHE A 18 38.71 -17.71 38.16
C PHE A 18 37.34 -18.36 37.93
N PHE A 19 36.98 -19.37 38.71
CA PHE A 19 35.67 -20.02 38.63
C PHE A 19 34.54 -19.03 38.90
N LEU A 20 34.68 -18.17 39.92
CA LEU A 20 33.71 -17.13 40.23
C LEU A 20 33.55 -16.13 39.07
N LEU A 21 34.65 -15.70 38.45
CA LEU A 21 34.60 -14.81 37.28
C LEU A 21 33.83 -15.46 36.11
N VAL A 22 34.06 -16.74 35.83
CA VAL A 22 33.33 -17.48 34.79
C VAL A 22 31.84 -17.54 35.10
N VAL A 23 31.46 -17.81 36.35
CA VAL A 23 30.05 -17.82 36.78
C VAL A 23 29.40 -16.45 36.60
N ILE A 24 30.08 -15.37 37.02
CA ILE A 24 29.56 -14.00 36.85
C ILE A 24 29.38 -13.66 35.37
N LEU A 25 30.37 -13.99 34.53
CA LEU A 25 30.29 -13.77 33.08
C LEU A 25 29.20 -14.63 32.43
N GLY A 26 29.01 -15.87 32.89
CA GLY A 26 27.95 -16.76 32.44
C GLY A 26 26.56 -16.20 32.78
N LEU A 27 26.34 -15.78 34.02
CA LEU A 27 25.10 -15.15 34.45
C LEU A 27 24.84 -13.83 33.73
N PHE A 28 25.87 -13.00 33.55
CA PHE A 28 25.78 -11.75 32.78
C PHE A 28 25.43 -12.02 31.31
N SER A 29 26.04 -13.04 30.70
CA SER A 29 25.75 -13.45 29.32
C SER A 29 24.32 -13.97 29.17
N ILE A 30 23.85 -14.82 30.09
CA ILE A 30 22.47 -15.33 30.08
C ILE A 30 21.46 -14.19 30.28
N SER A 31 21.72 -13.26 31.20
CA SER A 31 20.85 -12.09 31.43
C SER A 31 20.82 -11.18 30.20
N ARG A 32 21.98 -10.91 29.58
CA ARG A 32 22.08 -10.16 28.32
C ARG A 32 21.38 -10.86 27.17
N LEU A 33 21.51 -12.18 27.06
CA LEU A 33 20.87 -12.98 26.02
C LEU A 33 19.35 -13.05 26.23
N SER A 34 18.87 -13.12 27.47
CA SER A 34 17.44 -13.03 27.80
C SER A 34 16.85 -11.66 27.46
N ASN A 35 17.58 -10.58 27.74
CA ASN A 35 17.18 -9.22 27.39
C ASN A 35 17.32 -8.91 25.89
N PHE A 36 18.15 -9.68 25.18
CA PHE A 36 18.25 -9.68 23.71
C PHE A 36 17.14 -10.54 23.08
N ASN A 37 16.73 -11.64 23.72
CA ASN A 37 15.63 -12.48 23.28
C ASN A 37 14.30 -11.74 23.34
N SER A 38 14.07 -10.91 24.37
CA SER A 38 12.90 -10.02 24.41
C SER A 38 12.91 -8.93 23.33
N LEU A 39 14.10 -8.53 22.85
CA LEU A 39 14.23 -7.62 21.69
C LEU A 39 14.12 -8.36 20.35
N SER A 40 14.38 -9.67 20.31
CA SER A 40 14.38 -10.49 19.09
C SER A 40 13.05 -11.19 18.83
N GLU A 41 12.27 -11.50 19.86
CA GLU A 41 10.87 -11.94 19.73
C GLU A 41 10.02 -10.85 19.04
N ASP A 42 10.24 -9.58 19.35
CA ASP A 42 9.60 -8.46 18.65
C ASP A 42 10.05 -8.34 17.17
N ILE A 43 11.30 -8.68 16.83
CA ILE A 43 11.82 -8.50 15.46
C ILE A 43 11.29 -9.56 14.49
N ALA A 44 11.09 -10.80 14.91
CA ALA A 44 10.60 -11.85 14.00
C ALA A 44 9.07 -11.85 13.85
N GLU A 45 8.31 -11.54 14.92
CA GLU A 45 6.84 -11.56 14.88
C GLU A 45 6.24 -10.29 14.27
N LEU A 46 6.88 -9.10 14.38
CA LEU A 46 6.37 -7.87 13.75
C LEU A 46 6.77 -7.72 12.27
N TRP A 47 8.01 -8.06 11.88
CA TRP A 47 8.55 -7.58 10.60
C TRP A 47 7.98 -8.30 9.39
N LEU A 48 7.65 -9.58 9.49
CA LEU A 48 7.09 -10.35 8.37
C LEU A 48 5.64 -9.93 8.03
N PRO A 49 4.73 -9.72 9.01
CA PRO A 49 3.43 -9.11 8.74
C PRO A 49 3.55 -7.67 8.23
N ASN A 50 4.39 -6.85 8.86
CA ASN A 50 4.49 -5.42 8.55
C ASN A 50 4.98 -5.17 7.12
N THR A 51 6.06 -5.84 6.72
CA THR A 51 6.62 -5.73 5.36
C THR A 51 5.67 -6.25 4.28
N ARG A 52 4.91 -7.31 4.57
CA ARG A 52 3.91 -7.84 3.62
C ARG A 52 2.78 -6.83 3.39
N VAL A 53 2.20 -6.29 4.46
CA VAL A 53 1.09 -5.33 4.34
C VAL A 53 1.54 -4.03 3.69
N LEU A 54 2.76 -3.54 3.97
CA LEU A 54 3.35 -2.42 3.24
C LEU A 54 3.53 -2.72 1.75
N GLY A 55 4.00 -3.92 1.41
CA GLY A 55 4.13 -4.38 0.04
C GLY A 55 2.79 -4.40 -0.69
N ASP A 56 1.75 -4.93 -0.03
CA ASP A 56 0.38 -4.95 -0.57
C ASP A 56 -0.15 -3.53 -0.79
N LEU A 57 -0.01 -2.62 0.19
CA LEU A 57 -0.39 -1.22 0.05
C LEU A 57 0.32 -0.54 -1.13
N ASN A 58 1.64 -0.72 -1.24
CA ASN A 58 2.42 -0.16 -2.33
C ASN A 58 1.99 -0.73 -3.69
N ASN A 59 1.72 -2.03 -3.78
CA ASN A 59 1.28 -2.67 -5.00
C ASN A 59 -0.12 -2.15 -5.42
N PHE A 60 -1.11 -2.20 -4.52
CA PHE A 60 -2.47 -1.78 -4.86
C PHE A 60 -2.57 -0.29 -5.19
N THR A 61 -1.81 0.58 -4.50
CA THR A 61 -1.75 2.01 -4.83
C THR A 61 -1.07 2.26 -6.18
N SER A 62 -0.04 1.48 -6.53
CA SER A 62 0.60 1.55 -7.84
C SER A 62 -0.31 1.06 -8.97
N ASP A 63 -1.00 -0.07 -8.76
CA ASP A 63 -1.98 -0.60 -9.70
C ASP A 63 -3.13 0.38 -9.92
N PHE A 64 -3.62 1.03 -8.86
CA PHE A 64 -4.65 2.06 -8.96
C PHE A 64 -4.21 3.19 -9.88
N ARG A 65 -2.97 3.69 -9.71
CA ARG A 65 -2.41 4.76 -10.54
C ARG A 65 -2.23 4.34 -12.00
N ALA A 66 -1.86 3.08 -12.24
CA ALA A 66 -1.74 2.55 -13.60
C ALA A 66 -3.09 2.47 -14.31
N ILE A 67 -4.12 1.97 -13.63
CA ILE A 67 -5.49 1.87 -14.15
C ILE A 67 -6.11 3.26 -14.33
N GLU A 68 -5.86 4.20 -13.42
CA GLU A 68 -6.25 5.61 -13.61
C GLU A 68 -5.67 6.15 -14.93
N GLY A 69 -4.36 6.00 -15.15
CA GLY A 69 -3.73 6.44 -16.40
C GLY A 69 -4.35 5.81 -17.65
N SER A 70 -4.67 4.52 -17.58
CA SER A 70 -5.38 3.81 -18.66
C SER A 70 -6.79 4.35 -18.89
N ASN A 71 -7.54 4.65 -17.82
CA ASN A 71 -8.88 5.25 -17.90
C ASN A 71 -8.84 6.62 -18.60
N LEU A 72 -7.85 7.45 -18.27
CA LEU A 72 -7.68 8.79 -18.83
C LEU A 72 -7.31 8.79 -20.32
N LEU A 73 -6.57 7.79 -20.77
CA LEU A 73 -6.17 7.62 -22.18
C LEU A 73 -7.25 6.92 -23.02
N SER A 74 -8.19 6.24 -22.36
CA SER A 74 -9.25 5.49 -23.03
C SER A 74 -10.26 6.44 -23.69
N SER A 75 -10.63 6.15 -24.95
CA SER A 75 -11.72 6.85 -25.65
C SER A 75 -13.01 6.02 -25.73
N GLU A 76 -12.91 4.73 -25.40
CA GLU A 76 -14.01 3.78 -25.52
C GLU A 76 -14.86 3.72 -24.23
N PRO A 77 -16.18 3.93 -24.32
CA PRO A 77 -17.13 3.82 -23.21
C PRO A 77 -16.99 2.56 -22.34
N SER A 78 -16.81 1.41 -22.98
CA SER A 78 -16.72 0.10 -22.35
C SER A 78 -15.43 -0.05 -21.54
N GLN A 79 -14.30 0.43 -22.08
CA GLN A 79 -13.00 0.41 -21.41
C GLN A 79 -12.98 1.34 -20.19
N ILE A 80 -13.59 2.52 -20.30
CA ILE A 80 -13.73 3.45 -19.17
C ILE A 80 -14.57 2.82 -18.05
N THR A 81 -15.67 2.16 -18.40
CA THR A 81 -16.53 1.51 -17.38
C THR A 81 -15.81 0.32 -16.72
N ALA A 82 -15.04 -0.46 -17.50
CA ALA A 82 -14.26 -1.58 -16.98
C ALA A 82 -13.15 -1.12 -16.02
N THR A 83 -12.39 -0.11 -16.42
CA THR A 83 -11.31 0.47 -15.58
C THR A 83 -11.87 1.16 -14.33
N GLU A 84 -13.03 1.81 -14.40
CA GLU A 84 -13.70 2.34 -13.19
C GLU A 84 -14.08 1.24 -12.19
N LYS A 85 -14.60 0.12 -12.68
CA LYS A 85 -14.91 -1.03 -11.82
C LYS A 85 -13.67 -1.64 -11.18
N GLU A 86 -12.56 -1.68 -11.92
CA GLU A 86 -11.27 -2.16 -11.42
C GLU A 86 -10.69 -1.21 -10.36
N MET A 87 -10.78 0.11 -10.58
CA MET A 87 -10.42 1.10 -9.56
C MET A 87 -11.24 0.92 -8.27
N GLU A 88 -12.54 0.67 -8.36
CA GLU A 88 -13.38 0.38 -7.19
C GLU A 88 -12.97 -0.91 -6.47
N GLN A 89 -12.45 -1.91 -7.18
CA GLN A 89 -11.91 -3.13 -6.58
C GLN A 89 -10.61 -2.83 -5.83
N LEU A 90 -9.70 -2.09 -6.45
CA LEU A 90 -8.44 -1.67 -5.84
C LEU A 90 -8.67 -0.80 -4.61
N ASP A 91 -9.68 0.07 -4.61
CA ASP A 91 -10.08 0.85 -3.43
C ASP A 91 -10.41 -0.02 -2.22
N ARG A 92 -11.13 -1.12 -2.45
CA ARG A 92 -11.47 -2.06 -1.37
C ARG A 92 -10.23 -2.80 -0.88
N SER A 93 -9.33 -3.19 -1.78
CA SER A 93 -8.07 -3.85 -1.43
C SER A 93 -7.16 -2.93 -0.62
N ILE A 94 -7.04 -1.65 -1.01
CA ILE A 94 -6.27 -0.63 -0.28
C ILE A 94 -6.87 -0.42 1.10
N ALA A 95 -8.18 -0.19 1.21
CA ALA A 95 -8.84 0.00 2.49
C ALA A 95 -8.69 -1.21 3.43
N GLN A 96 -8.67 -2.43 2.87
CA GLN A 96 -8.41 -3.64 3.64
C GLN A 96 -6.95 -3.71 4.11
N ALA A 97 -5.98 -3.39 3.25
CA ALA A 97 -4.57 -3.37 3.60
C ALA A 97 -4.24 -2.27 4.63
N GLU A 98 -4.88 -1.10 4.54
CA GLU A 98 -4.79 -0.04 5.55
C GLU A 98 -5.26 -0.53 6.92
N ARG A 99 -6.43 -1.18 7.00
CA ARG A 99 -6.92 -1.75 8.27
C ARG A 99 -6.00 -2.83 8.83
N SER A 100 -5.48 -3.70 7.96
CA SER A 100 -4.52 -4.74 8.37
C SER A 100 -3.23 -4.10 8.92
N TYR A 101 -2.78 -3.00 8.32
CA TYR A 101 -1.61 -2.25 8.79
C TYR A 101 -1.89 -1.66 10.17
N GLU A 102 -3.03 -0.97 10.34
CA GLU A 102 -3.42 -0.30 11.59
C GLU A 102 -3.63 -1.28 12.78
N GLN A 103 -3.83 -2.56 12.52
CA GLN A 103 -3.96 -3.60 13.56
C GLN A 103 -2.61 -4.10 14.07
N ILE A 104 -1.52 -3.85 13.35
CA ILE A 104 -0.16 -4.23 13.76
C ILE A 104 0.37 -3.16 14.72
N ARG A 105 1.10 -3.58 15.76
CA ARG A 105 1.80 -2.64 16.64
C ARG A 105 2.98 -2.03 15.86
N HIS A 106 3.06 -0.70 15.85
CA HIS A 106 4.14 0.07 15.23
C HIS A 106 4.81 0.96 16.26
N ASP A 107 6.06 1.34 16.00
CA ASP A 107 6.73 2.39 16.75
C ASP A 107 6.23 3.80 16.39
N ALA A 108 6.71 4.82 17.10
CA ALA A 108 6.25 6.20 16.86
C ALA A 108 6.67 6.75 15.48
N ALA A 109 7.84 6.35 14.97
CA ALA A 109 8.35 6.84 13.69
C ALA A 109 7.61 6.19 12.51
N GLU A 110 7.30 4.90 12.60
CA GLU A 110 6.47 4.17 11.65
C GLU A 110 5.06 4.77 11.55
N ASN A 111 4.43 5.06 12.70
CA ASN A 111 3.12 5.70 12.73
C ASN A 111 3.12 7.09 12.09
N GLU A 112 4.19 7.88 12.29
CA GLU A 112 4.33 9.19 11.66
C GLU A 112 4.45 9.08 10.13
N LEU A 113 5.29 8.16 9.64
CA LEU A 113 5.44 7.91 8.21
C LEU A 113 4.14 7.42 7.57
N TYR A 114 3.42 6.52 8.24
CA TYR A 114 2.13 6.04 7.78
C TYR A 114 1.08 7.15 7.72
N ALA A 115 1.02 8.03 8.73
CA ALA A 115 0.11 9.17 8.72
C ALA A 115 0.38 10.10 7.54
N GLN A 116 1.65 10.41 7.24
CA GLN A 116 2.04 11.20 6.07
C GLN A 116 1.67 10.51 4.75
N PHE A 117 1.87 9.20 4.65
CA PHE A 117 1.41 8.42 3.49
C PHE A 117 -0.10 8.54 3.30
N LYS A 118 -0.87 8.32 4.37
CA LYS A 118 -2.34 8.33 4.34
C LYS A 118 -2.89 9.70 3.96
N GLU A 119 -2.29 10.78 4.46
CA GLU A 119 -2.62 12.14 4.06
C GLU A 119 -2.41 12.35 2.55
N ARG A 120 -1.20 12.05 2.06
CA ARG A 120 -0.85 12.21 0.63
C ARG A 120 -1.73 11.36 -0.28
N TRP A 121 -2.01 10.12 0.13
CA TRP A 121 -2.88 9.21 -0.61
C TRP A 121 -4.30 9.78 -0.70
N ASN A 122 -4.86 10.25 0.42
CA ASN A 122 -6.19 10.85 0.45
C ASN A 122 -6.29 12.09 -0.43
N ASP A 123 -5.28 12.95 -0.43
CA ASP A 123 -5.26 14.17 -1.25
C ASP A 123 -5.15 13.86 -2.75
N TYR A 124 -4.31 12.89 -3.10
CA TYR A 124 -4.28 12.35 -4.46
C TYR A 124 -5.66 11.82 -4.86
N ARG A 125 -6.31 11.01 -4.02
CA ARG A 125 -7.64 10.44 -4.30
C ARG A 125 -8.75 11.46 -4.45
N LYS A 126 -8.74 12.55 -3.67
CA LYS A 126 -9.67 13.68 -3.89
C LYS A 126 -9.52 14.24 -5.31
N THR A 127 -8.29 14.43 -5.77
CA THR A 127 -7.99 14.95 -7.11
C THR A 127 -8.47 13.99 -8.21
N VAL A 128 -8.17 12.70 -8.09
CA VAL A 128 -8.64 11.68 -9.04
C VAL A 128 -10.16 11.64 -9.11
N ASN A 129 -10.85 11.64 -7.96
CA ASN A 129 -12.30 11.58 -7.91
C ASN A 129 -12.95 12.80 -8.58
N GLN A 130 -12.37 13.99 -8.41
CA GLN A 130 -12.81 15.19 -9.14
C GLN A 130 -12.61 15.04 -10.65
N MET A 131 -11.46 14.51 -11.07
CA MET A 131 -11.16 14.28 -12.49
C MET A 131 -12.13 13.27 -13.14
N LEU A 132 -12.41 12.15 -12.47
CA LEU A 132 -13.37 11.14 -12.94
C LEU A 132 -14.79 11.69 -13.01
N ALA A 133 -15.21 12.53 -12.05
CA ALA A 133 -16.51 13.20 -12.11
C ALA A 133 -16.64 14.14 -13.31
N LEU A 134 -15.57 14.89 -13.61
CA LEU A 134 -15.52 15.78 -14.78
C LEU A 134 -15.52 14.98 -16.10
N SER A 135 -14.75 13.88 -16.19
CA SER A 135 -14.67 13.04 -17.39
C SER A 135 -16.03 12.39 -17.72
N ARG A 136 -16.74 11.88 -16.71
CA ARG A 136 -18.10 11.32 -16.85
C ARG A 136 -19.09 12.35 -17.39
N THR A 137 -19.01 13.60 -16.90
CA THR A 137 -19.89 14.69 -17.35
C THR A 137 -19.59 15.10 -18.79
N ALA A 138 -18.31 15.21 -19.16
CA ALA A 138 -17.88 15.51 -20.52
C ALA A 138 -18.32 14.41 -21.51
N MET A 139 -18.18 13.14 -21.14
CA MET A 139 -18.65 12.02 -21.96
C MET A 139 -20.18 11.99 -22.11
N ARG A 140 -20.94 12.29 -21.05
CA ARG A 140 -22.40 12.44 -21.14
C ARG A 140 -22.81 13.52 -22.15
N LYS A 141 -22.11 14.66 -22.17
CA LYS A 141 -22.36 15.73 -23.14
C LYS A 141 -22.03 15.31 -24.58
N ARG A 142 -20.96 14.54 -24.79
CA ARG A 142 -20.59 13.99 -26.11
C ARG A 142 -21.57 12.93 -26.62
N ARG A 143 -22.21 12.18 -25.71
CA ARG A 143 -23.23 11.16 -26.03
C ARG A 143 -24.66 11.70 -26.09
N ALA A 144 -24.89 12.97 -25.74
CA ALA A 144 -26.19 13.58 -26.03
C ALA A 144 -26.43 13.44 -27.53
N PRO A 145 -27.57 12.84 -27.98
CA PRO A 145 -27.85 12.75 -29.40
C PRO A 145 -27.77 14.19 -29.90
N VAL A 146 -26.86 14.45 -30.85
CA VAL A 146 -26.90 15.67 -31.64
C VAL A 146 -28.33 15.73 -32.12
N LEU A 147 -29.10 16.64 -31.53
CA LEU A 147 -30.46 16.92 -31.92
C LEU A 147 -30.33 17.37 -33.36
N ARG A 148 -30.44 16.40 -34.29
CA ARG A 148 -30.70 16.67 -35.69
C ARG A 148 -32.04 17.38 -35.65
N LEU A 149 -31.99 18.69 -35.51
CA LEU A 149 -33.10 19.53 -35.91
C LEU A 149 -33.52 18.99 -37.28
N PRO A 150 -34.80 18.65 -37.49
CA PRO A 150 -35.27 18.31 -38.82
C PRO A 150 -35.13 19.58 -39.66
N ILE A 151 -33.94 19.76 -40.26
CA ILE A 151 -33.76 20.69 -41.38
C ILE A 151 -34.66 20.09 -42.45
N GLY A 152 -35.79 20.77 -42.64
CA GLY A 152 -36.87 20.28 -43.48
C GLY A 152 -36.35 19.85 -44.84
N ARG A 153 -36.55 18.57 -45.17
CA ARG A 153 -36.70 18.17 -46.57
C ARG A 153 -38.06 18.67 -47.06
N ARG A 154 -38.22 19.98 -47.15
CA ARG A 154 -39.18 20.64 -48.03
C ARG A 154 -38.36 21.27 -49.12
N PHE A 155 -38.04 20.50 -50.17
CA PHE A 155 -37.84 20.95 -51.55
C PHE A 155 -37.31 19.76 -52.36
N GLY A 156 -38.04 19.35 -53.39
CA GLY A 156 -37.54 18.46 -54.43
C GLY A 156 -38.32 17.17 -54.70
N SER A 157 -39.63 17.23 -54.92
CA SER A 157 -40.39 16.10 -55.51
C SER A 157 -41.18 16.47 -56.76
N SER A 158 -40.66 17.39 -57.58
CA SER A 158 -41.38 17.90 -58.76
C SER A 158 -40.57 17.88 -60.07
N VAL A 159 -39.49 17.08 -60.18
CA VAL A 159 -38.60 17.12 -61.37
C VAL A 159 -38.60 15.84 -62.22
N TRP A 160 -39.25 14.75 -61.83
CA TRP A 160 -39.20 13.49 -62.60
C TRP A 160 -40.56 12.98 -63.10
N ARG A 161 -41.39 13.87 -63.64
CA ARG A 161 -42.66 13.49 -64.28
C ARG A 161 -42.74 13.96 -65.74
N TRP A 162 -41.73 13.63 -66.56
CA TRP A 162 -41.81 13.73 -68.03
C TRP A 162 -40.84 12.74 -68.67
N ARG A 163 -41.15 11.43 -68.62
CA ARG A 163 -40.46 10.43 -69.46
C ARG A 163 -41.17 9.07 -69.59
N SER A 164 -42.50 9.06 -69.68
CA SER A 164 -43.24 7.82 -69.96
C SER A 164 -44.51 8.01 -70.83
N GLN A 165 -44.55 9.05 -71.66
CA GLN A 165 -45.52 9.15 -72.75
C GLN A 165 -44.80 9.65 -74.00
N ALA A 166 -44.11 8.72 -74.66
CA ALA A 166 -43.75 8.72 -76.08
C ALA A 166 -43.33 7.30 -76.44
#